data_AF-A0A7G3ZJC0-F1
#
_entry.id   AF-A0A7G3ZJC0-F1
#
_cell.length_a   1.000
_cell.length_b   1.000
_cell.length_c   1.000
_cell.angle_alpha   90.00
_cell.angle_beta   90.00
_cell.angle_gamma   90.00
#
_symmetry.space_group_name_H-M   'P 1'
#
loop_
_entity.id
_entity.type
_entity.pdbx_description
1 polymer ?
#
loop_
_entity_poly.entity_id
_entity_poly.type
_entity_poly.pdbx_seq_one_letter_code
_entity_poly.pdbx_strand_id
1 'polypeptide(L)'
;MFVEDSEGVVEWLESTLPEVSEADPELLKELLLDFLEECSLKGREAFVEAVCVLVEGIIDDSRPFAEQLYEKVCSQRVPADVGNWVAVYDLPGHLCRQKLIIREFEQFGEMCACRVCGSVSQDRRNALIKFVDRASVEACLRSSVPFFNDRFVQVDAVGRADAEEPQPVGSALGQLSTQLNVKSKQLAGYRERLREIQRRVEATNPRDSCNLKRCYSLYQEFMQEIEKKQLTPELLYRLRDKLQTLKEDPKMYVKPKNVSASKRLKT
;
A
#
# COMPACT_ATOMS: atom_id res chain seq x y z
N MET A 1 15.05 -1.77 9.02
CA MET A 1 14.36 -1.57 10.30
C MET A 1 14.47 -0.07 10.59
N PHE A 2 13.42 0.62 11.04
CA PHE A 2 13.53 2.05 11.38
C PHE A 2 12.92 2.25 12.77
N VAL A 3 13.75 2.74 13.70
CA VAL A 3 13.40 3.05 15.08
C VAL A 3 12.98 4.52 15.11
N GLU A 4 11.67 4.78 15.17
CA GLU A 4 11.14 6.16 15.18
C GLU A 4 10.77 6.63 16.60
N ASP A 5 10.89 5.75 17.61
CA ASP A 5 10.59 6.06 19.00
C ASP A 5 11.69 5.45 19.90
N SER A 6 12.90 6.02 19.82
CA SER A 6 14.08 5.43 20.44
C SER A 6 14.05 5.45 21.96
N GLU A 7 13.20 6.25 22.62
CA GLU A 7 13.19 6.41 24.08
C GLU A 7 13.09 5.07 24.82
N GLY A 8 12.16 4.19 24.45
CA GLY A 8 12.03 2.88 25.11
C GLY A 8 13.16 1.89 24.81
N VAL A 9 13.89 2.06 23.69
CA VAL A 9 15.10 1.28 23.39
C VAL A 9 16.29 1.86 24.16
N VAL A 10 16.39 3.19 24.23
CA VAL A 10 17.41 3.93 24.98
C VAL A 10 17.33 3.59 26.46
N GLU A 11 16.15 3.71 27.09
CA GLU A 11 15.97 3.35 28.50
C GLU A 11 16.29 1.86 28.77
N TRP A 12 15.94 0.98 27.83
CA TRP A 12 16.27 -0.43 27.93
C TRP A 12 17.78 -0.67 27.82
N LEU A 13 18.47 0.00 26.89
CA LEU A 13 19.93 -0.08 26.75
C LEU A 13 20.63 0.47 27.99
N GLU A 14 20.18 1.62 28.52
CA GLU A 14 20.75 2.24 29.73
C GLU A 14 20.64 1.35 30.96
N SER A 15 19.55 0.58 31.07
CA SER A 15 19.35 -0.37 32.17
C SER A 15 20.07 -1.71 31.95
N THR A 16 20.18 -2.19 30.71
CA THR A 16 20.67 -3.54 30.41
C THR A 16 22.18 -3.59 30.19
N LEU A 17 22.76 -2.61 29.50
CA LEU A 17 24.19 -2.63 29.13
C LEU A 17 25.14 -2.77 30.32
N PRO A 18 24.92 -2.11 31.48
CA PRO A 18 25.78 -2.28 32.65
C PRO A 18 25.77 -3.69 33.25
N GLU A 19 24.74 -4.49 32.96
CA GLU A 19 24.60 -5.86 33.50
C GLU A 19 25.23 -6.92 32.58
N VAL A 20 25.34 -6.62 31.28
CA VAL A 20 25.74 -7.59 30.25
C VAL A 20 27.13 -7.34 29.66
N SER A 21 27.77 -6.22 30.03
CA SER A 21 29.10 -5.85 29.55
C SER A 21 29.87 -5.02 30.56
N GLU A 22 31.18 -5.23 30.66
CA GLU A 22 32.10 -4.37 31.40
C GLU A 22 32.59 -3.16 30.59
N ALA A 23 32.22 -3.08 29.30
CA ALA A 23 32.60 -1.96 28.44
C ALA A 23 31.86 -0.66 28.84
N ASP A 24 32.32 0.47 28.31
CA ASP A 24 31.64 1.75 28.52
C ASP A 24 30.21 1.69 27.95
N PRO A 25 29.17 1.77 28.81
CA PRO A 25 27.79 1.58 28.38
C PRO A 25 27.30 2.71 27.47
N GLU A 26 27.85 3.93 27.59
CA GLU A 26 27.44 5.05 26.72
C GLU A 26 27.95 4.84 25.28
N LEU A 27 29.21 4.45 25.12
CA LEU A 27 29.78 4.18 23.79
C LEU A 27 29.10 2.99 23.11
N LEU A 28 28.79 1.93 23.88
CA LEU A 28 28.11 0.76 23.35
C LEU A 28 26.65 1.06 22.97
N LYS A 29 25.98 1.92 23.75
CA LYS A 29 24.65 2.44 23.44
C LYS A 29 24.66 3.21 22.13
N GLU A 30 25.58 4.17 21.96
CA GLU A 30 25.72 4.94 20.72
C GLU A 30 25.97 4.02 19.51
N LEU A 31 26.91 3.07 19.62
CA LEU A 31 27.20 2.10 18.55
C LEU A 31 25.96 1.29 18.13
N LEU A 32 25.17 0.83 19.10
CA LEU A 32 23.96 0.06 18.83
C LEU A 32 22.87 0.92 18.21
N LEU A 33 22.70 2.17 18.66
CA LEU A 33 21.74 3.10 18.07
C LEU A 33 22.11 3.44 16.62
N ASP A 34 23.38 3.74 16.35
CA ASP A 34 23.89 3.99 14.99
C ASP A 34 23.63 2.78 14.09
N PHE A 35 23.91 1.57 14.59
CA PHE A 35 23.58 0.34 13.88
C PHE A 35 22.08 0.23 13.58
N LEU A 36 21.20 0.54 14.55
CA LEU A 36 19.75 0.45 14.38
C LEU A 36 19.23 1.47 13.35
N GLU A 37 19.84 2.64 13.24
CA GLU A 37 19.51 3.65 12.23
C GLU A 37 19.88 3.19 10.81
N GLU A 38 21.03 2.54 10.65
CA GLU A 38 21.53 2.06 9.35
C GLU A 38 20.99 0.67 8.96
N CYS A 39 20.49 -0.10 9.94
CA CYS A 39 20.13 -1.50 9.75
C CYS A 39 18.89 -1.65 8.85
N SER A 40 19.11 -1.98 7.58
CA SER A 40 18.06 -2.28 6.61
C SER A 40 17.60 -3.75 6.61
N LEU A 41 18.12 -4.57 7.53
CA LEU A 41 17.89 -6.02 7.55
C LEU A 41 16.41 -6.37 7.72
N LYS A 42 16.00 -7.44 7.04
CA LYS A 42 14.65 -8.02 7.10
C LYS A 42 14.72 -9.40 7.73
N GLY A 43 13.98 -9.59 8.81
CA GLY A 43 13.86 -10.87 9.50
C GLY A 43 14.65 -10.91 10.81
N ARG A 44 14.15 -11.73 11.75
CA ARG A 44 14.71 -11.89 13.10
C ARG A 44 16.13 -12.44 13.07
N GLU A 45 16.34 -13.58 12.42
CA GLU A 45 17.66 -14.25 12.40
C GLU A 45 18.76 -13.36 11.84
N ALA A 46 18.54 -12.72 10.69
CA ALA A 46 19.53 -11.84 10.09
C ALA A 46 19.89 -10.64 10.98
N PHE A 47 18.90 -10.09 11.71
CA PHE A 47 19.14 -9.03 12.68
C PHE A 47 19.95 -9.54 13.87
N VAL A 48 19.53 -10.67 14.45
CA VAL A 48 20.18 -11.27 15.61
C VAL A 48 21.64 -11.61 15.29
N GLU A 49 21.90 -12.24 14.15
CA GLU A 49 23.26 -12.54 13.69
C GLU A 49 24.11 -11.28 13.53
N ALA A 50 23.57 -10.22 12.91
CA ALA A 50 24.30 -8.97 12.72
C ALA A 50 24.64 -8.28 14.04
N VAL A 51 23.71 -8.26 15.00
CA VAL A 51 23.99 -7.72 16.34
C VAL A 51 25.01 -8.58 17.08
N CYS A 52 24.91 -9.92 17.00
CA CYS A 52 25.88 -10.82 17.63
C CYS A 52 27.30 -10.56 17.11
N VAL A 53 27.46 -10.35 15.81
CA VAL A 53 28.76 -10.00 15.20
C VAL A 53 29.23 -8.62 15.64
N LEU A 54 28.33 -7.64 15.74
CA LEU A 54 28.66 -6.27 16.16
C LEU A 54 29.20 -6.20 17.59
N VAL A 55 28.66 -7.03 18.49
CA VAL A 55 29.00 -7.03 19.93
C VAL A 55 29.90 -8.19 20.34
N GLU A 56 30.49 -8.89 19.37
CA GLU A 56 31.37 -10.04 19.61
C GLU A 56 32.57 -9.64 20.48
N GLY A 57 32.73 -10.31 21.62
CA GLY A 57 33.81 -10.03 22.58
C GLY A 57 33.59 -8.77 23.44
N ILE A 58 32.45 -8.10 23.31
CA ILE A 58 32.04 -6.96 24.14
C ILE A 58 30.96 -7.40 25.14
N ILE A 59 30.01 -8.22 24.69
CA ILE A 59 28.91 -8.77 25.50
C ILE A 59 29.12 -10.28 25.62
N ASP A 60 29.14 -10.79 26.86
CA ASP A 60 29.43 -12.20 27.16
C ASP A 60 28.40 -13.15 26.52
N ASP A 61 27.11 -12.82 26.64
CA ASP A 61 25.99 -13.57 26.06
C ASP A 61 25.29 -12.75 24.96
N SER A 62 25.99 -12.60 23.83
CA SER A 62 25.56 -11.74 22.71
C SER A 62 24.22 -12.16 22.07
N ARG A 63 23.91 -13.46 22.02
CA ARG A 63 22.69 -13.97 21.37
C ARG A 63 21.41 -13.67 22.16
N PRO A 64 21.31 -14.00 23.46
CA PRO A 64 20.17 -13.58 24.29
C PRO A 64 19.97 -12.06 24.28
N PHE A 65 21.05 -11.28 24.34
CA PHE A 65 20.99 -9.83 24.22
C PHE A 65 20.40 -9.38 22.88
N ALA A 66 20.91 -9.90 21.76
CA ALA A 66 20.43 -9.57 20.42
C ALA A 66 18.96 -9.94 20.19
N GLU A 67 18.50 -11.05 20.76
CA GLU A 67 17.09 -11.45 20.70
C GLU A 67 16.19 -10.50 21.50
N GLN A 68 16.59 -10.11 22.71
CA GLN A 68 15.85 -9.14 23.52
C GLN A 68 15.83 -7.75 22.88
N LEU A 69 16.95 -7.32 22.29
CA LEU A 69 17.01 -6.06 21.54
C LEU A 69 16.07 -6.11 20.34
N TYR A 70 16.04 -7.20 19.59
CA TYR A 70 15.08 -7.39 18.49
C TYR A 70 13.64 -7.29 18.98
N GLU A 71 13.33 -7.95 20.11
CA GLU A 71 12.02 -7.89 20.72
C GLU A 71 11.66 -6.47 21.14
N LYS A 72 12.56 -5.71 21.77
CA LYS A 72 12.32 -4.31 22.16
C LYS A 72 12.05 -3.41 20.97
N VAL A 73 12.89 -3.50 19.94
CA VAL A 73 12.71 -2.75 18.69
C VAL A 73 11.43 -3.17 17.96
N CYS A 74 10.97 -4.41 18.13
CA CYS A 74 9.70 -4.89 17.58
C CYS A 74 8.49 -4.59 18.47
N SER A 75 8.65 -4.49 19.79
CA SER A 75 7.57 -4.27 20.76
C SER A 75 7.07 -2.84 20.70
N GLN A 76 7.96 -1.90 20.39
CA GLN A 76 7.57 -0.53 20.02
C GLN A 76 6.75 -0.45 18.71
N ARG A 77 6.61 -1.56 17.96
CA ARG A 77 5.82 -1.58 16.72
C ARG A 77 4.33 -1.75 16.92
N VAL A 78 3.85 -2.06 18.13
CA VAL A 78 2.42 -2.15 18.39
C VAL A 78 2.02 -0.93 19.23
N PRO A 79 1.41 0.10 18.63
CA PRO A 79 0.90 1.22 19.38
C PRO A 79 -0.14 0.67 20.37
N ALA A 80 -0.04 1.04 21.65
CA ALA A 80 -1.02 0.68 22.70
C ALA A 80 -2.47 1.16 22.39
N ASP A 81 -2.66 1.85 21.27
CA ASP A 81 -3.87 2.54 20.85
C ASP A 81 -4.29 2.10 19.43
N VAL A 82 -4.31 0.79 19.19
CA VAL A 82 -4.59 0.14 17.89
C VAL A 82 -5.94 0.62 17.28
N GLY A 83 -6.91 1.00 18.13
CA GLY A 83 -8.23 1.42 17.71
C GLY A 83 -8.28 2.70 16.86
N ASN A 84 -7.23 3.52 16.92
CA ASN A 84 -7.13 4.80 16.21
C ASN A 84 -6.26 4.73 14.95
N TRP A 85 -5.80 3.53 14.56
CA TRP A 85 -4.93 3.34 13.40
C TRP A 85 -5.65 2.77 12.18
N VAL A 86 -5.25 3.28 11.03
CA VAL A 86 -5.73 2.91 9.71
C VAL A 86 -4.54 2.58 8.81
N ALA A 87 -4.59 1.45 8.11
CA ALA A 87 -3.63 1.06 7.10
C ALA A 87 -4.16 1.42 5.70
N VAL A 88 -3.35 2.11 4.92
CA VAL A 88 -3.61 2.50 3.53
C VAL A 88 -2.65 1.74 2.62
N TYR A 89 -3.16 1.05 1.61
CA TYR A 89 -2.39 0.21 0.70
C TYR A 89 -2.37 0.75 -0.73
N ASP A 90 -1.40 0.27 -1.51
CA ASP A 90 -1.26 0.52 -2.95
C ASP A 90 -0.98 1.98 -3.35
N LEU A 91 -0.37 2.76 -2.46
CA LEU A 91 0.06 4.14 -2.73
C LEU A 91 1.15 4.16 -3.81
N PRO A 92 1.08 5.03 -4.84
CA PRO A 92 2.13 5.14 -5.84
C PRO A 92 3.43 5.64 -5.23
N GLY A 93 4.54 4.89 -5.38
CA GLY A 93 5.80 5.17 -4.69
C GLY A 93 6.31 6.61 -4.87
N HIS A 94 6.25 7.14 -6.09
CA HIS A 94 6.66 8.51 -6.43
C HIS A 94 5.80 9.62 -5.81
N LEU A 95 4.58 9.29 -5.37
CA LEU A 95 3.61 10.20 -4.75
C LEU A 95 3.42 9.93 -3.26
N CYS A 96 4.00 8.84 -2.75
CA CYS A 96 3.87 8.38 -1.38
C CYS A 96 4.75 9.21 -0.44
N ARG A 97 4.46 10.51 -0.36
CA ARG A 97 5.08 11.48 0.53
C ARG A 97 4.14 11.78 1.67
N GLN A 98 4.66 11.78 2.90
CA GLN A 98 3.89 11.99 4.13
C GLN A 98 3.01 13.25 4.06
N LYS A 99 3.55 14.38 3.59
CA LYS A 99 2.81 15.65 3.43
C LYS A 99 1.57 15.53 2.54
N LEU A 100 1.63 14.73 1.46
CA LEU A 100 0.50 14.52 0.56
C LEU A 100 -0.54 13.61 1.21
N ILE A 101 -0.10 12.56 1.91
CA ILE A 101 -0.99 11.64 2.62
C ILE A 101 -1.75 12.39 3.71
N ILE A 102 -1.08 13.21 4.51
CA ILE A 102 -1.72 14.05 5.51
C ILE A 102 -2.79 14.93 4.87
N ARG A 103 -2.44 15.67 3.82
CA ARG A 103 -3.38 16.57 3.13
C ARG A 103 -4.64 15.87 2.60
N GLU A 104 -4.50 14.67 2.06
CA GLU A 104 -5.64 13.92 1.50
C GLU A 104 -6.50 13.26 2.57
N PHE A 105 -5.91 12.84 3.70
CA PHE A 105 -6.63 12.10 4.75
C PHE A 105 -7.10 12.97 5.93
N GLU A 106 -6.62 14.21 6.05
CA GLU A 106 -7.08 15.20 7.03
C GLU A 106 -8.58 15.51 6.92
N GLN A 107 -9.18 15.34 5.73
CA GLN A 107 -10.63 15.52 5.53
C GLN A 107 -11.50 14.56 6.34
N PHE A 108 -10.93 13.43 6.81
CA PHE A 108 -11.63 12.46 7.65
C PHE A 108 -11.52 12.79 9.14
N GLY A 109 -10.57 13.64 9.53
CA GLY A 109 -10.33 14.05 10.91
C GLY A 109 -8.88 14.44 11.18
N GLU A 110 -8.63 14.91 12.40
CA GLU A 110 -7.29 15.32 12.85
C GLU A 110 -6.36 14.09 12.96
N MET A 111 -5.19 14.19 12.34
CA MET A 111 -4.19 13.12 12.31
C MET A 111 -3.10 13.38 13.37
N CYS A 112 -2.85 12.39 14.22
CA CYS A 112 -1.72 12.42 15.17
C CYS A 112 -0.41 12.00 14.52
N ALA A 113 -0.46 11.00 13.64
CA ALA A 113 0.72 10.40 13.05
C ALA A 113 0.43 9.83 11.67
N CYS A 114 1.46 9.84 10.82
CA CYS A 114 1.43 9.22 9.50
C CYS A 114 2.78 8.59 9.21
N ARG A 115 2.81 7.29 8.96
CA ARG A 115 4.01 6.53 8.65
C ARG A 115 3.90 5.95 7.26
N VAL A 116 4.93 6.13 6.43
CA VAL A 116 4.98 5.50 5.12
C VAL A 116 5.79 4.21 5.21
N CYS A 117 5.17 3.09 4.87
CA CYS A 117 5.77 1.76 4.91
C CYS A 117 6.21 1.29 3.52
N GLY A 118 7.25 0.48 3.48
CA GLY A 118 7.85 -0.04 2.24
C GLY A 118 9.05 0.79 1.76
N SER A 119 9.87 0.18 0.91
CA SER A 119 11.10 0.78 0.41
C SER A 119 10.81 1.89 -0.62
N VAL A 120 11.67 2.91 -0.67
CA VAL A 120 11.57 4.02 -1.63
C VAL A 120 11.68 3.53 -3.08
N SER A 121 12.35 2.39 -3.31
CA SER A 121 12.48 1.77 -4.63
C SER A 121 11.24 1.00 -5.10
N GLN A 122 10.22 0.83 -4.26
CA GLN A 122 8.99 0.13 -4.64
C GLN A 122 8.02 1.07 -5.37
N ASP A 123 7.48 0.60 -6.49
CA ASP A 123 6.43 1.31 -7.24
C ASP A 123 5.13 1.48 -6.45
N ARG A 124 4.90 0.58 -5.47
CA ARG A 124 3.75 0.59 -4.56
C ARG A 124 4.23 0.55 -3.11
N ARG A 125 3.68 1.44 -2.30
CA ARG A 125 3.99 1.59 -0.88
C ARG A 125 2.69 1.61 -0.08
N ASN A 126 2.82 1.44 1.23
CA ASN A 126 1.69 1.48 2.15
C ASN A 126 1.88 2.64 3.11
N ALA A 127 0.84 3.02 3.84
CA ALA A 127 0.95 3.98 4.93
C ALA A 127 0.12 3.52 6.12
N LEU A 128 0.54 3.91 7.32
CA LEU A 128 -0.21 3.79 8.55
C LEU A 128 -0.55 5.20 9.03
N ILE A 129 -1.81 5.44 9.30
CA ILE A 129 -2.33 6.74 9.72
C ILE A 129 -2.95 6.56 11.11
N LYS A 130 -2.57 7.41 12.06
CA LYS A 130 -3.22 7.52 13.36
C LYS A 130 -4.09 8.76 13.38
N PHE A 131 -5.37 8.60 13.66
CA PHE A 131 -6.28 9.70 13.95
C PHE A 131 -6.33 9.99 15.45
N VAL A 132 -6.71 11.22 15.82
CA VAL A 132 -6.93 11.59 17.23
C VAL A 132 -8.05 10.76 17.85
N ASP A 133 -9.11 10.51 17.08
CA ASP A 133 -10.32 9.88 17.56
C ASP A 133 -10.78 8.72 16.67
N ARG A 134 -11.55 7.81 17.27
CA ARG A 134 -12.11 6.65 16.60
C ARG A 134 -13.19 6.99 15.57
N ALA A 135 -13.90 8.11 15.72
CA ALA A 135 -14.93 8.48 14.75
C ALA A 135 -14.30 8.86 13.39
N SER A 136 -13.12 9.48 13.41
CA SER A 136 -12.30 9.76 12.22
C SER A 136 -11.82 8.48 11.53
N VAL A 137 -11.42 7.46 12.29
CA VAL A 137 -11.13 6.11 11.75
C VAL A 137 -12.36 5.53 11.04
N GLU A 138 -13.53 5.56 11.70
CA GLU A 138 -14.76 5.03 11.11
C GLU A 138 -15.20 5.83 9.87
N ALA A 139 -15.03 7.15 9.86
CA ALA A 139 -15.30 7.99 8.70
C ALA A 139 -14.39 7.63 7.52
N CYS A 140 -13.10 7.41 7.77
CA CYS A 140 -12.13 6.98 6.78
C CYS A 140 -12.47 5.60 6.20
N LEU A 141 -12.85 4.62 7.05
CA LEU A 141 -13.21 3.26 6.63
C LEU A 141 -14.58 3.18 5.93
N ARG A 142 -15.55 4.01 6.34
CA ARG A 142 -16.87 4.08 5.70
C ARG A 142 -16.86 4.90 4.42
N SER A 143 -15.80 5.67 4.17
CA SER A 143 -15.64 6.38 2.91
C SER A 143 -15.72 5.38 1.78
N SER A 144 -16.77 5.50 0.97
CA SER A 144 -17.06 4.57 -0.13
C SER A 144 -15.89 4.40 -1.08
N VAL A 145 -14.99 5.39 -1.12
CA VAL A 145 -13.71 5.29 -1.82
C VAL A 145 -12.66 6.28 -1.25
N PRO A 146 -11.67 5.83 -0.47
CA PRO A 146 -10.51 6.67 -0.19
C PRO A 146 -9.72 6.90 -1.49
N PHE A 147 -9.55 8.18 -1.82
CA PHE A 147 -8.95 8.64 -3.05
C PHE A 147 -7.63 9.30 -2.71
N PHE A 148 -6.55 8.87 -3.36
CA PHE A 148 -5.23 9.44 -3.19
C PHE A 148 -4.64 9.73 -4.57
N ASN A 149 -4.55 11.02 -4.90
CA ASN A 149 -3.99 11.53 -6.15
C ASN A 149 -4.50 10.79 -7.41
N ASP A 150 -5.79 10.94 -7.69
CA ASP A 150 -6.47 10.32 -8.83
C ASP A 150 -6.54 8.79 -8.83
N ARG A 151 -6.30 8.15 -7.69
CA ARG A 151 -6.32 6.69 -7.54
C ARG A 151 -7.08 6.22 -6.33
N PHE A 152 -7.71 5.07 -6.49
CA PHE A 152 -8.31 4.31 -5.41
C PHE A 152 -7.23 3.59 -4.64
N VAL A 153 -7.26 3.76 -3.32
CA VAL A 153 -6.40 3.06 -2.36
C VAL A 153 -7.26 2.16 -1.49
N GLN A 154 -6.70 1.06 -1.02
CA GLN A 154 -7.38 0.20 -0.05
C GLN A 154 -7.09 0.71 1.35
N VAL A 155 -8.09 0.70 2.21
CA VAL A 155 -7.98 1.20 3.59
C VAL A 155 -8.59 0.20 4.55
N ASP A 156 -7.83 -0.21 5.57
CA ASP A 156 -8.26 -1.18 6.59
C ASP A 156 -7.93 -0.70 8.01
N ALA A 157 -8.68 -1.17 8.98
CA ALA A 157 -8.36 -0.96 10.40
C ALA A 157 -7.18 -1.84 10.81
N VAL A 158 -6.21 -1.27 11.55
CA VAL A 158 -5.12 -2.06 12.13
C VAL A 158 -5.70 -2.84 13.33
N GLY A 159 -5.37 -4.13 13.46
CA GLY A 159 -5.73 -4.94 14.65
C GLY A 159 -7.00 -5.81 14.58
N ARG A 160 -7.69 -5.90 13.43
CA ARG A 160 -8.85 -6.80 13.27
C ARG A 160 -8.50 -8.27 12.96
N ALA A 161 -7.28 -8.70 13.26
CA ALA A 161 -6.78 -10.03 12.87
C ALA A 161 -7.34 -11.18 13.72
N ASP A 162 -7.79 -10.94 14.96
CA ASP A 162 -8.09 -12.03 15.92
C ASP A 162 -9.54 -12.10 16.42
N ALA A 163 -10.48 -11.39 15.78
CA ALA A 163 -11.90 -11.64 16.01
C ALA A 163 -12.44 -12.49 14.86
N GLU A 164 -12.37 -13.81 15.02
CA GLU A 164 -13.21 -14.79 14.32
C GLU A 164 -14.69 -14.51 14.63
N GLU A 165 -15.25 -13.47 14.03
CA GLU A 165 -16.62 -13.55 13.54
C GLU A 165 -16.54 -13.93 12.07
N PRO A 166 -17.32 -14.92 11.59
CA PRO A 166 -17.36 -15.25 10.19
C PRO A 166 -17.88 -14.03 9.43
N GLN A 167 -16.96 -13.21 8.92
CA GLN A 167 -17.32 -12.15 8.00
C GLN A 167 -18.06 -12.82 6.83
N PRO A 168 -19.25 -12.30 6.45
CA PRO A 168 -19.96 -12.85 5.31
C PRO A 168 -19.02 -12.67 4.13
N VAL A 169 -18.63 -13.80 3.53
CA VAL A 169 -17.82 -13.89 2.31
C VAL A 169 -18.22 -12.72 1.42
N GLY A 170 -17.41 -11.66 1.41
CA GLY A 170 -17.67 -10.47 0.62
C GLY A 170 -17.71 -10.93 -0.81
N SER A 171 -18.93 -11.17 -1.30
CA SER A 171 -19.14 -12.10 -2.40
C SER A 171 -18.29 -11.66 -3.58
N ALA A 172 -17.71 -12.61 -4.32
CA ALA A 172 -17.05 -12.31 -5.59
C ALA A 172 -17.93 -11.39 -6.48
N LEU A 173 -19.25 -11.44 -6.29
CA LEU A 173 -20.25 -10.54 -6.85
C LEU A 173 -20.09 -9.07 -6.45
N GLY A 174 -19.78 -8.77 -5.18
CA GLY A 174 -19.52 -7.42 -4.68
C GLY A 174 -18.27 -6.81 -5.31
N GLN A 175 -17.17 -7.57 -5.35
CA GLN A 175 -15.93 -7.14 -6.02
C GLN A 175 -16.14 -6.94 -7.53
N LEU A 176 -16.88 -7.82 -8.19
CA LEU A 176 -17.21 -7.70 -9.62
C LEU A 176 -18.19 -6.56 -9.91
N SER A 177 -19.16 -6.30 -9.02
CA SER A 177 -20.10 -5.18 -9.12
C SER A 177 -19.38 -3.83 -9.02
N THR A 178 -18.43 -3.72 -8.09
CA THR A 178 -17.57 -2.54 -7.96
C THR A 178 -16.69 -2.35 -9.19
N GLN A 179 -16.08 -3.42 -9.71
CA GLN A 179 -15.32 -3.34 -10.97
C GLN A 179 -16.19 -2.91 -12.16
N LEU A 180 -17.43 -3.41 -12.26
CA LEU A 180 -18.37 -3.03 -13.32
C LEU A 180 -18.76 -1.55 -13.23
N ASN A 181 -19.07 -1.05 -12.03
CA ASN A 181 -19.44 0.36 -11.81
C ASN A 181 -18.27 1.30 -12.15
N VAL A 182 -17.05 0.95 -11.74
CA VAL A 182 -15.83 1.71 -12.06
C VAL A 182 -15.58 1.75 -13.56
N LYS A 183 -15.66 0.61 -14.24
CA LYS A 183 -15.44 0.52 -15.69
C LYS A 183 -16.55 1.24 -16.48
N SER A 184 -17.79 1.21 -16.00
CA SER A 184 -18.93 1.94 -16.56
C SER A 184 -18.77 3.46 -16.42
N LYS A 185 -18.31 3.95 -15.26
CA LYS A 185 -18.03 5.38 -15.04
C LYS A 185 -16.85 5.85 -15.90
N GLN A 186 -15.80 5.03 -16.03
CA GLN A 186 -14.68 5.31 -16.92
C GLN A 186 -15.14 5.43 -18.37
N LEU A 187 -15.95 4.50 -18.88
CA LEU A 187 -16.55 4.58 -20.21
C LEU A 187 -17.39 5.84 -20.42
N ALA A 188 -18.16 6.27 -19.42
CA ALA A 188 -18.95 7.49 -19.52
C ALA A 188 -18.05 8.72 -19.73
N GLY A 189 -16.96 8.83 -18.97
CA GLY A 189 -15.95 9.88 -19.16
C GLY A 189 -15.26 9.81 -20.52
N TYR A 190 -14.94 8.60 -20.99
CA TYR A 190 -14.35 8.39 -22.32
C TYR A 190 -15.32 8.77 -23.45
N ARG A 191 -16.62 8.47 -23.32
CA ARG A 191 -17.65 8.88 -24.29
C ARG A 191 -17.78 10.41 -24.36
N GLU A 192 -17.70 11.08 -23.22
CA GLU A 192 -17.77 12.55 -23.19
C GLU A 192 -16.56 13.20 -23.85
N ARG A 193 -15.35 12.66 -23.61
CA ARG A 193 -14.12 13.12 -24.27
C ARG A 193 -14.15 12.89 -25.78
N LEU A 194 -14.76 11.79 -26.24
CA LEU A 194 -14.96 11.50 -27.67
C LEU A 194 -15.95 12.50 -28.31
N ARG A 195 -17.05 12.84 -27.62
CA ARG A 195 -17.98 13.91 -28.06
C ARG A 195 -17.31 15.27 -28.12
N GLU A 196 -16.39 15.58 -27.21
CA GLU A 196 -15.63 16.82 -27.24
C GLU A 196 -14.69 16.89 -28.44
N ILE A 197 -13.98 15.80 -28.74
CA ILE A 197 -13.13 15.69 -29.94
C ILE A 197 -13.98 15.85 -31.21
N GLN A 198 -15.15 15.20 -31.29
CA GLN A 198 -16.08 15.35 -32.40
C GLN A 198 -16.58 16.78 -32.57
N ARG A 199 -17.01 17.44 -31.48
CA ARG A 199 -17.41 18.85 -31.51
C ARG A 199 -16.29 19.78 -32.00
N ARG A 200 -15.05 19.52 -31.61
CA ARG A 200 -13.89 20.29 -32.08
C ARG A 200 -13.62 20.06 -33.57
N VAL A 201 -13.77 18.83 -34.06
CA VAL A 201 -13.65 18.51 -35.49
C VAL A 201 -14.75 19.21 -36.30
N GLU A 202 -16.00 19.17 -35.84
CA GLU A 202 -17.15 19.81 -36.49
C GLU A 202 -17.05 21.34 -36.50
N ALA A 203 -16.48 21.93 -35.44
CA ALA A 203 -16.24 23.36 -35.35
C ALA A 203 -15.01 23.82 -36.16
N THR A 204 -14.19 22.89 -36.66
CA THR A 204 -12.99 23.22 -37.45
C THR A 204 -13.37 23.46 -38.90
N ASN A 205 -12.91 24.57 -39.47
CA ASN A 205 -13.13 24.87 -40.89
C ASN A 205 -12.45 23.80 -41.76
N PRO A 206 -13.17 23.10 -42.67
CA PRO A 206 -12.60 22.00 -43.45
C PRO A 206 -11.47 22.43 -44.42
N ARG A 207 -11.26 23.73 -44.62
CA ARG A 207 -10.13 24.28 -45.38
C ARG A 207 -8.86 24.47 -44.55
N ASP A 208 -8.94 24.36 -43.23
CA ASP A 208 -7.80 24.46 -42.30
C ASP A 208 -7.18 23.07 -42.04
N SER A 209 -6.38 22.64 -43.02
CA SER A 209 -5.74 21.31 -43.03
C SER A 209 -4.79 21.06 -41.85
N CYS A 210 -4.25 22.12 -41.23
CA CYS A 210 -3.34 22.00 -40.08
C CYS A 210 -4.11 21.62 -38.81
N ASN A 211 -5.26 22.27 -38.62
CA ASN A 211 -6.12 22.06 -37.46
C ASN A 211 -6.84 20.70 -37.53
N LEU A 212 -7.23 20.28 -38.74
CA LEU A 212 -7.79 18.94 -38.99
C LEU A 212 -6.79 17.82 -38.68
N LYS A 213 -5.52 17.97 -39.08
CA LYS A 213 -4.44 17.04 -38.72
C LYS A 213 -4.24 16.95 -37.21
N ARG A 214 -4.29 18.09 -36.52
CA ARG A 214 -4.14 18.15 -35.06
C ARG A 214 -5.29 17.44 -34.32
N CYS A 215 -6.53 17.59 -34.78
CA CYS A 215 -7.67 16.85 -34.22
C CYS A 215 -7.55 15.34 -34.48
N TYR A 216 -7.05 14.93 -35.65
CA TYR A 216 -6.84 13.53 -35.97
C TYR A 216 -5.74 12.88 -35.10
N SER A 217 -4.64 13.60 -34.84
CA SER A 217 -3.60 13.15 -33.91
C SER A 217 -4.14 12.96 -32.48
N LEU A 218 -4.95 13.91 -31.99
CA LEU A 218 -5.60 13.80 -30.67
C LEU A 218 -6.54 12.58 -30.58
N TYR A 219 -7.25 12.27 -31.67
CA TYR A 219 -8.09 11.08 -31.75
C TYR A 219 -7.26 9.78 -31.73
N GLN A 220 -6.13 9.74 -32.45
CA GLN A 220 -5.24 8.56 -32.44
C GLN A 220 -4.58 8.33 -31.09
N GLU A 221 -4.09 9.38 -30.43
CA GLU A 221 -3.53 9.30 -29.07
C GLU A 221 -4.58 8.77 -28.07
N PHE A 222 -5.81 9.24 -28.20
CA PHE A 222 -6.94 8.79 -27.39
C PHE A 222 -7.26 7.30 -27.61
N MET A 223 -7.27 6.83 -28.86
CA MET A 223 -7.50 5.42 -29.18
C MET A 223 -6.38 4.51 -28.63
N GLN A 224 -5.13 4.94 -28.69
CA GLN A 224 -4.00 4.23 -28.08
C GLN A 224 -4.10 4.19 -26.55
N GLU A 225 -4.64 5.23 -25.92
CA GLU A 225 -4.87 5.27 -24.47
C GLU A 225 -5.95 4.27 -24.04
N ILE A 226 -7.02 4.13 -24.83
CA ILE A 226 -8.10 3.14 -24.61
C ILE A 226 -7.57 1.71 -24.75
N GLU A 227 -6.76 1.46 -25.78
CA GLU A 227 -6.17 0.15 -26.05
C GLU A 227 -5.18 -0.26 -24.95
N LYS A 228 -4.29 0.64 -24.53
CA LYS A 228 -3.36 0.43 -23.39
C LYS A 228 -4.09 0.11 -22.08
N LYS A 229 -5.27 0.70 -21.85
CA LYS A 229 -6.06 0.51 -20.64
C LYS A 229 -7.01 -0.70 -20.71
N GLN A 230 -6.96 -1.50 -21.79
CA GLN A 230 -7.83 -2.66 -22.05
C GLN A 230 -9.31 -2.36 -21.84
N LEU A 231 -9.77 -1.16 -22.23
CA LEU A 231 -11.16 -0.73 -22.08
C LEU A 231 -11.95 -1.02 -23.35
N THR A 232 -11.86 -2.26 -23.85
CA THR A 232 -12.61 -2.65 -25.04
C THR A 232 -14.06 -3.01 -24.69
N PRO A 233 -15.04 -2.67 -25.56
CA PRO A 233 -16.43 -3.09 -25.40
C PRO A 233 -16.57 -4.59 -25.11
N GLU A 234 -15.74 -5.43 -25.74
CA GLU A 234 -15.73 -6.88 -25.56
C GLU A 234 -15.38 -7.31 -24.12
N LEU A 235 -14.49 -6.59 -23.42
CA LEU A 235 -14.15 -6.89 -22.04
C LEU A 235 -15.35 -6.63 -21.11
N LEU A 236 -16.12 -5.58 -21.39
CA LEU A 236 -17.29 -5.20 -20.60
C LEU A 236 -18.46 -6.16 -20.80
N TYR A 237 -18.68 -6.62 -22.03
CA TYR A 237 -19.62 -7.70 -22.32
C TYR A 237 -19.19 -8.98 -21.61
N ARG A 238 -17.90 -9.37 -21.67
CA ARG A 238 -17.39 -10.54 -20.93
C ARG A 238 -17.54 -10.42 -19.41
N LEU A 239 -17.31 -9.25 -18.83
CA LEU A 239 -17.49 -9.02 -17.39
C LEU A 239 -18.96 -9.07 -17.00
N ARG A 240 -19.85 -8.53 -17.84
CA ARG A 240 -21.31 -8.59 -17.66
C ARG A 240 -21.83 -10.02 -17.76
N ASP A 241 -21.39 -10.78 -18.76
CA ASP A 241 -21.77 -12.19 -18.95
C ASP A 241 -21.29 -13.05 -17.78
N LYS A 242 -20.05 -12.84 -17.30
CA LYS A 242 -19.54 -13.51 -16.08
C LYS A 242 -20.36 -13.17 -14.84
N LEU A 243 -20.75 -11.91 -14.68
CA LEU A 243 -21.61 -11.47 -13.57
C LEU A 243 -23.00 -12.11 -13.63
N GLN A 244 -23.55 -12.27 -14.84
CA GLN A 244 -24.86 -12.89 -15.04
C GLN A 244 -24.82 -14.40 -14.78
N THR A 245 -23.78 -15.07 -15.28
CA THR A 245 -23.53 -16.50 -15.03
C THR A 245 -23.37 -16.80 -13.53
N LEU A 246 -22.68 -15.93 -12.78
CA LEU A 246 -22.51 -16.05 -11.33
C LEU A 246 -23.79 -15.77 -10.53
N LYS A 247 -24.72 -14.98 -11.08
CA LYS A 247 -26.05 -14.76 -10.48
C LYS A 247 -26.99 -15.94 -10.70
N GLU A 248 -26.86 -16.62 -11.83
CA GLU A 248 -27.76 -17.70 -12.24
C GLU A 248 -27.33 -19.08 -11.70
N ASP A 249 -26.02 -19.36 -11.55
CA ASP A 249 -25.53 -20.60 -10.92
C ASP A 249 -24.21 -20.43 -10.13
N PRO A 250 -24.27 -20.22 -8.80
CA PRO A 250 -23.10 -19.99 -7.95
C PRO A 250 -22.13 -21.18 -7.85
N LYS A 251 -22.53 -22.39 -8.25
CA LYS A 251 -21.75 -23.63 -8.03
C LYS A 251 -20.73 -23.94 -9.13
N MET A 252 -20.75 -23.24 -10.26
CA MET A 252 -19.84 -23.49 -11.40
C MET A 252 -18.49 -22.78 -11.31
N TYR A 253 -18.22 -21.96 -10.28
CA TYR A 253 -16.96 -21.23 -10.18
C TYR A 253 -15.83 -22.11 -9.61
N VAL A 254 -15.16 -22.86 -10.48
CA VAL A 254 -13.87 -23.48 -10.16
C VAL A 254 -12.79 -22.42 -10.34
N LYS A 255 -12.23 -21.96 -9.21
CA LYS A 255 -11.07 -21.07 -9.17
C LYS A 255 -9.96 -21.69 -10.04
N PRO A 256 -9.44 -21.01 -11.07
CA PRO A 256 -8.37 -21.59 -11.88
C PRO A 256 -7.16 -21.84 -10.98
N LYS A 257 -6.70 -23.10 -10.93
CA LYS A 257 -5.42 -23.44 -10.29
C LYS A 257 -4.33 -22.65 -11.02
N ASN A 258 -3.64 -21.78 -10.30
CA ASN A 258 -2.43 -21.15 -10.78
C ASN A 258 -1.44 -22.24 -11.17
N VAL A 259 -1.21 -22.43 -12.48
CA VAL A 259 -0.09 -23.23 -12.96
C VAL A 259 1.14 -22.35 -12.88
N SER A 260 1.80 -22.38 -11.72
CA SER A 260 3.18 -21.96 -11.58
C SER A 260 4.07 -22.87 -12.42
N ALA A 261 4.95 -22.24 -13.22
CA ALA A 261 6.23 -22.75 -13.71
C ALA A 261 6.29 -24.18 -14.30
N SER A 262 6.26 -24.27 -15.64
CA SER A 262 7.18 -25.15 -16.37
C SER A 262 7.11 -24.88 -17.87
N LYS A 263 8.13 -24.19 -18.40
CA LYS A 263 8.75 -24.43 -19.71
C LYS A 263 10.02 -23.58 -19.83
N ARG A 264 11.05 -23.99 -19.06
CA ARG A 264 12.42 -24.01 -19.58
C ARG A 264 12.74 -25.47 -19.86
N LEU A 265 12.79 -25.86 -21.13
CA LEU A 265 13.78 -26.80 -21.68
C LEU A 265 13.49 -27.10 -23.16
N LYS A 266 14.57 -26.96 -23.95
CA LYS A 266 14.81 -27.35 -25.35
C LYS A 266 14.13 -26.43 -26.37
N THR A 267 14.85 -25.71 -27.21
CA THR A 267 16.10 -26.03 -27.95
C THR A 267 17.11 -24.90 -27.91
#